data_AF-A0A0K0D7C9-F1
#
_entry.id   AF-A0A0K0D7C9-F1
#
_cell.length_a   1.000
_cell.length_b   1.000
_cell.length_c   1.000
_cell.angle_alpha   90.00
_cell.angle_beta   90.00
_cell.angle_gamma   90.00
#
_symmetry.space_group_name_H-M   'P 1'
#
loop_
_entity.id
_entity.type
_entity.pdbx_description
1 polymer ?
#
loop_
_entity_poly.entity_id
_entity_poly.type
_entity_poly.pdbx_seq_one_letter_code
_entity_poly.pdbx_strand_id
1 'polypeptide(L)'
;MPRLIESRSWELNPNISITNFSSSWADGMAFCALIHRFAPDSFEFEKLDPKNRRENFELAFRVAEEHGICPLLEVEDMIMMGDRPDWKCVFTYVQCFYKKFRDHP
;
A
#
# COMPACT_ATOMS: atom_id res chain seq x y z
N MET A 1 13.48 -12.64 -11.22
CA MET A 1 12.52 -11.57 -10.89
C MET A 1 13.24 -10.43 -10.15
N PRO A 2 13.88 -9.46 -10.83
CA PRO A 2 14.48 -8.29 -10.17
C PRO A 2 13.89 -6.92 -10.59
N ARG A 3 13.00 -6.85 -11.59
CA ARG A 3 12.62 -5.57 -12.23
C ARG A 3 11.49 -4.76 -11.59
N LEU A 4 11.00 -5.15 -10.41
CA LEU A 4 9.96 -4.37 -9.71
C LEU A 4 10.53 -3.35 -8.70
N ILE A 5 11.81 -3.48 -8.34
CA ILE A 5 12.44 -2.65 -7.29
C ILE A 5 13.37 -1.57 -7.90
N GLU A 6 13.87 -1.75 -9.13
CA GLU A 6 14.80 -0.85 -9.81
C GLU A 6 14.14 0.28 -10.64
N SER A 7 13.09 0.92 -10.13
CA SER A 7 12.63 2.19 -10.69
C SER A 7 12.82 3.30 -9.67
N ARG A 8 13.61 4.32 -10.04
CA ARG A 8 14.00 5.56 -9.32
C ARG A 8 12.89 6.32 -8.54
N SER A 9 11.67 5.81 -8.49
CA SER A 9 10.49 6.43 -7.88
C SER A 9 10.25 6.03 -6.42
N TRP A 10 10.97 5.02 -5.88
CA TRP A 10 10.88 4.64 -4.46
C TRP A 10 11.73 5.52 -3.53
N GLU A 11 12.54 6.43 -4.09
CA GLU A 11 13.43 7.34 -3.33
C GLU A 11 12.71 8.59 -2.80
N LEU A 12 11.44 8.80 -3.14
CA LEU A 12 10.69 10.01 -2.75
C LEU A 12 10.22 10.02 -1.29
N ASN A 13 10.35 8.92 -0.56
CA ASN A 13 10.17 8.92 0.89
C ASN A 13 11.27 8.08 1.56
N PRO A 14 12.33 8.69 2.12
CA PRO A 14 13.51 7.98 2.62
C PRO A 14 13.21 7.00 3.77
N ASN A 15 11.98 6.99 4.29
CA ASN A 15 11.57 6.18 5.43
C ASN A 15 10.80 4.90 5.07
N ILE A 16 10.48 4.64 3.80
CA ILE A 16 9.70 3.45 3.41
C ILE A 16 10.53 2.54 2.51
N SER A 17 11.09 1.49 3.12
CA SER A 17 11.82 0.45 2.41
C SER A 17 10.94 -0.78 2.19
N ILE A 18 10.43 -0.92 0.97
CA ILE A 18 9.66 -2.11 0.57
C ILE A 18 10.62 -3.16 0.04
N THR A 19 10.85 -4.21 0.84
CA THR A 19 11.78 -5.30 0.51
C THR A 19 11.08 -6.65 0.32
N ASN A 20 9.81 -6.74 0.69
CA ASN A 20 9.01 -7.96 0.63
C ASN A 20 7.51 -7.63 0.51
N PHE A 21 6.67 -8.66 0.37
CA PHE A 21 5.21 -8.57 0.35
C PHE A 21 4.57 -8.95 1.70
N SER A 22 5.28 -8.80 2.82
CA SER A 22 4.75 -9.12 4.15
C SER A 22 5.04 -7.97 5.11
N SER A 23 6.12 -8.04 5.88
CA SER A 23 6.45 -7.06 6.92
C SER A 23 6.60 -5.62 6.42
N SER A 24 7.05 -5.41 5.18
CA SER A 24 7.13 -4.07 4.58
C SER A 24 5.76 -3.39 4.38
N TRP A 25 4.66 -4.13 4.53
CA TRP A 25 3.29 -3.66 4.32
C TRP A 25 2.46 -3.66 5.60
N ALA A 26 3.04 -4.10 6.73
CA ALA A 26 2.31 -4.37 7.95
C ALA A 26 1.84 -3.10 8.69
N ASP A 27 2.41 -1.94 8.38
CA ASP A 27 2.07 -0.65 8.98
C ASP A 27 1.12 0.21 8.14
N GLY A 28 0.72 -0.28 6.96
CA GLY A 28 -0.14 0.43 6.02
C GLY A 28 0.56 1.51 5.19
N MET A 29 1.78 1.92 5.53
CA MET A 29 2.48 3.02 4.84
C MET A 29 2.80 2.68 3.38
N ALA A 30 3.15 1.43 3.09
CA ALA A 30 3.39 0.97 1.72
C ALA A 30 2.12 1.03 0.85
N PHE A 31 0.95 0.76 1.42
CA PHE A 31 -0.33 0.91 0.69
C PHE A 31 -0.66 2.39 0.46
N CYS A 32 -0.50 3.24 1.48
CA CYS A 32 -0.65 4.68 1.32
C CYS A 32 0.29 5.23 0.23
N ALA A 33 1.56 4.79 0.21
CA ALA A 33 2.53 5.28 -0.77
C ALA A 33 2.14 4.84 -2.20
N LEU A 34 1.64 3.61 -2.33
CA LEU A 34 1.16 3.09 -3.60
C LEU A 34 -0.04 3.88 -4.14
N ILE A 35 -0.97 4.27 -3.27
CA ILE A 35 -2.14 5.08 -3.64
C ILE A 35 -1.75 6.51 -3.96
N HIS A 36 -0.92 7.15 -3.12
CA HIS A 36 -0.46 8.52 -3.33
C HIS A 36 0.28 8.67 -4.67
N ARG A 37 0.93 7.61 -5.16
CA ARG A 37 1.52 7.61 -6.51
C ARG A 37 0.48 7.74 -7.63
N PHE A 38 -0.72 7.20 -7.45
CA PHE A 38 -1.78 7.21 -8.44
C PHE A 38 -2.76 8.38 -8.28
N ALA A 39 -3.01 8.77 -7.03
CA ALA A 39 -3.89 9.86 -6.65
C ALA A 39 -3.17 10.75 -5.61
N PRO A 40 -2.19 11.56 -6.02
CA PRO A 40 -1.37 12.36 -5.11
C PRO A 40 -2.20 13.36 -4.29
N ASP A 41 -3.33 13.82 -4.84
CA ASP A 41 -4.19 14.81 -4.18
C ASP A 41 -5.25 14.17 -3.24
N SER A 42 -5.24 12.84 -3.07
CA SER A 42 -6.27 12.15 -2.29
C SER A 42 -6.12 12.30 -0.77
N PHE A 43 -4.89 12.53 -0.27
CA PHE A 43 -4.60 12.78 1.14
C PHE A 43 -3.17 13.30 1.34
N GLU A 44 -2.90 13.92 2.49
CA GLU A 44 -1.59 14.44 2.85
C GLU A 44 -0.65 13.34 3.36
N PHE A 45 0.06 12.67 2.45
CA PHE A 45 0.95 11.54 2.76
C PHE A 45 2.01 11.86 3.84
N GLU A 46 2.59 13.06 3.79
CA GLU A 46 3.65 13.52 4.70
C GLU A 46 3.20 13.65 6.17
N LYS A 47 1.89 13.62 6.43
CA LYS A 47 1.33 13.68 7.80
C LYS A 47 1.12 12.30 8.43
N LEU A 48 1.33 11.21 7.68
CA LEU A 48 1.10 9.86 8.16
C LEU A 48 2.25 9.38 9.07
N ASP A 49 1.91 8.60 10.10
CA ASP A 49 2.86 7.97 11.02
C ASP A 49 2.77 6.44 10.88
N PRO A 50 3.88 5.72 10.64
CA PRO A 50 3.91 4.25 10.64
C PRO A 50 3.35 3.59 11.92
N LYS A 51 3.35 4.31 13.05
CA LYS A 51 2.78 3.81 14.32
C LYS A 51 1.26 3.74 14.29
N ASN A 52 0.60 4.52 13.43
CA ASN A 52 -0.86 4.59 13.32
C ASN A 52 -1.39 3.55 12.32
N ARG A 53 -0.99 2.28 12.50
CA ARG A 53 -1.24 1.19 11.55
C ARG A 53 -2.69 1.09 11.09
N ARG A 54 -3.63 1.13 12.03
CA ARG A 54 -5.07 1.04 11.76
C ARG A 54 -5.54 2.19 10.88
N GLU A 55 -5.20 3.41 11.24
CA GLU A 55 -5.58 4.62 10.48
C GLU A 55 -4.99 4.57 9.07
N ASN A 56 -3.74 4.11 8.93
CA ASN A 56 -3.09 3.95 7.62
C ASN A 56 -3.82 2.93 6.75
N PHE A 57 -4.20 1.78 7.29
CA PHE A 57 -4.98 0.78 6.54
C PHE A 57 -6.37 1.28 6.17
N GLU A 58 -7.08 1.90 7.11
CA GLU A 58 -8.42 2.47 6.86
C GLU A 58 -8.37 3.52 5.77
N LEU A 59 -7.41 4.44 5.83
CA LEU A 59 -7.19 5.46 4.82
C LEU A 59 -6.89 4.82 3.47
N ALA A 60 -5.91 3.93 3.41
CA ALA A 60 -5.48 3.30 2.17
C ALA A 60 -6.63 2.52 1.52
N PHE A 61 -7.33 1.66 2.26
CA PHE A 61 -8.34 0.79 1.69
C PHE A 61 -9.58 1.58 1.26
N ARG A 62 -9.99 2.59 2.05
CA ARG A 62 -11.08 3.51 1.66
C ARG A 62 -10.76 4.23 0.35
N VAL A 63 -9.58 4.87 0.26
CA VAL A 63 -9.21 5.63 -0.94
C VAL A 63 -9.03 4.69 -2.15
N ALA A 64 -8.50 3.49 -1.95
CA ALA A 64 -8.41 2.48 -3.01
C ALA A 64 -9.79 2.11 -3.56
N GLU A 65 -10.78 1.90 -2.69
CA GLU A 65 -12.16 1.58 -3.08
C GLU A 65 -12.84 2.75 -3.81
N GLU A 66 -12.65 3.99 -3.36
CA GLU A 66 -13.13 5.20 -4.06
C GLU A 66 -12.59 5.30 -5.49
N HIS A 67 -11.38 4.77 -5.73
CA HIS A 67 -10.76 4.68 -7.05
C HIS A 67 -11.10 3.38 -7.79
N GLY A 68 -12.02 2.56 -7.27
CA GLY A 68 -12.53 1.35 -7.90
C GLY A 68 -11.56 0.17 -7.86
N ILE A 69 -10.72 0.08 -6.84
CA ILE A 69 -9.93 -1.12 -6.53
C ILE A 69 -10.74 -2.01 -5.59
N CYS A 70 -10.94 -3.27 -5.97
CA CYS A 70 -11.71 -4.23 -5.18
C CYS A 70 -11.06 -4.48 -3.81
N PRO A 71 -11.77 -4.34 -2.68
CA PRO A 71 -11.22 -4.58 -1.35
C PRO A 71 -10.98 -6.08 -1.14
N LEU A 72 -9.72 -6.52 -1.21
CA LEU A 72 -9.33 -7.92 -0.96
C LEU A 72 -8.81 -8.16 0.46
N LEU A 73 -8.52 -7.10 1.20
CA LEU A 73 -8.02 -7.15 2.58
C LEU A 73 -8.94 -6.31 3.45
N GLU A 74 -9.21 -6.79 4.66
CA GLU A 74 -9.90 -6.03 5.70
C GLU A 74 -8.91 -5.47 6.70
N VAL A 75 -9.24 -4.30 7.27
CA VAL A 75 -8.40 -3.64 8.28
C VAL A 75 -8.21 -4.55 9.50
N GLU A 76 -9.29 -5.15 9.99
CA GLU A 76 -9.24 -6.01 11.19
C GLU A 76 -8.29 -7.19 10.98
N ASP A 77 -8.35 -7.85 9.82
CA ASP A 77 -7.45 -8.96 9.49
C ASP A 77 -5.99 -8.52 9.46
N MET A 78 -5.70 -7.35 8.89
CA MET A 78 -4.33 -6.80 8.85
C MET A 78 -3.80 -6.44 10.24
N ILE A 79 -4.66 -5.92 11.12
CA ILE A 79 -4.29 -5.65 12.51
C ILE A 79 -4.06 -6.96 13.27
N MET A 80 -4.92 -7.97 13.08
CA MET A 80 -4.79 -9.28 13.73
C MET A 80 -3.56 -10.06 13.26
N MET A 81 -3.16 -9.92 11.99
CA MET A 81 -1.95 -10.54 11.45
C MET A 81 -0.64 -9.89 11.97
N GLY A 82 -0.71 -8.71 12.58
CA GLY A 82 0.44 -8.03 13.17
C GLY A 82 1.54 -7.77 12.13
N ASP A 83 2.80 -7.95 12.50
CA ASP A 83 3.95 -7.49 11.70
C ASP A 83 4.29 -8.39 10.51
N ARG A 84 3.54 -9.47 10.30
CA ARG A 84 3.82 -10.49 9.29
C ARG A 84 2.54 -10.96 8.59
N PRO A 85 1.85 -10.07 7.85
CA PRO A 85 0.71 -10.48 7.05
C PRO A 85 1.09 -11.52 6.01
N ASP A 86 0.14 -12.38 5.61
CA ASP A 86 0.37 -13.39 4.58
C ASP A 86 0.75 -12.72 3.25
N TRP A 87 1.90 -13.12 2.72
CA TRP A 87 2.49 -12.44 1.57
C TRP A 87 1.71 -12.65 0.28
N LYS A 88 0.93 -13.73 0.17
CA LYS A 88 0.10 -13.99 -1.02
C LYS A 88 -1.11 -13.07 -1.01
N CYS A 89 -1.71 -12.84 0.16
CA CYS A 89 -2.82 -11.89 0.32
C CYS A 89 -2.38 -10.48 -0.06
N VAL A 90 -1.27 -10.00 0.51
CA VAL A 90 -0.69 -8.68 0.19
C VAL A 90 -0.30 -8.60 -1.28
N PHE A 91 0.40 -9.60 -1.83
CA PHE A 91 0.81 -9.61 -3.24
C PHE A 91 -0.39 -9.54 -4.18
N THR A 92 -1.43 -10.35 -3.92
CA THR A 92 -2.65 -10.37 -4.74
C THR A 92 -3.34 -9.02 -4.73
N TYR A 93 -3.42 -8.37 -3.56
CA TYR A 93 -4.02 -7.06 -3.46
C TYR A 93 -3.19 -6.00 -4.20
N VAL A 94 -1.86 -6.00 -4.04
CA VAL A 94 -0.95 -5.12 -4.80
C VAL A 94 -1.11 -5.28 -6.31
N GLN A 95 -1.34 -6.50 -6.81
CA GLN A 95 -1.62 -6.73 -8.23
C GLN A 95 -2.90 -6.02 -8.70
N CYS A 96 -3.92 -5.86 -7.85
CA CYS A 96 -5.12 -5.09 -8.17
C CYS A 96 -4.82 -3.61 -8.39
N PHE A 97 -3.95 -2.99 -7.58
CA PHE A 97 -3.49 -1.61 -7.79
C PHE A 97 -2.78 -1.47 -9.14
N TYR A 98 -1.80 -2.33 -9.44
CA TYR A 98 -1.07 -2.26 -10.70
C TYR A 98 -1.97 -2.48 -11.92
N LYS A 99 -2.95 -3.40 -11.83
CA LYS A 99 -3.93 -3.58 -12.90
C LYS A 99 -4.72 -2.31 -13.13
N LYS A 100 -5.24 -1.70 -12.06
CA LYS A 100 -6.02 -0.47 -12.14
C LYS A 100 -5.21 0.70 -12.73
N PHE A 101 -3.94 0.86 -12.33
CA PHE A 101 -3.04 1.88 -12.84
C PHE A 101 -2.70 1.69 -14.32
N ARG A 102 -2.60 0.44 -14.80
CA ARG A 102 -2.34 0.17 -16.22
C ARG A 102 -3.53 0.50 -17.12
N ASP A 103 -4.74 0.40 -16.60
CA ASP A 103 -5.97 0.65 -17.34
C ASP A 103 -6.32 2.16 -17.41
N HIS A 104 -5.59 3.03 -16.68
CA HIS A 104 -5.78 4.49 -16.64
C HIS A 104 -4.42 5.19 -16.86
N PRO A 105 -4.03 5.49 -18.11
CA PRO A 105 -2.72 6.06 -18.46
C PRO A 105 -2.48 7.46 -17.92
#